data_AF-A0A8H8R5Q8-F1
#
_entry.id   AF-A0A8H8R5Q8-F1
#
_cell.length_a   1.000
_cell.length_b   1.000
_cell.length_c   1.000
_cell.angle_alpha   90.00
_cell.angle_beta   90.00
_cell.angle_gamma   90.00
#
_symmetry.space_group_name_H-M   'P 1'
#
loop_
_entity.id
_entity.type
_entity.pdbx_description
1 polymer ?
#
loop_
_entity_poly.entity_id
_entity_poly.type
_entity_poly.pdbx_seq_one_letter_code
_entity_poly.pdbx_strand_id
1 'polypeptide(L)'
;MSLKQEIETWVAALGHYDNNEFDDALKEFDGISDTSKILFNCGVIHATLGEHEKAVECYQRAVRLDQYLAVAYFQQGVSNFLVGDFEEALANFNDTLLYLRGNNMIDYAQLGLMFKLYSCEVLFNRGLCYIYLQQKEAGMQDFSFAVKEKVVEDHNVIDEAIREEAEA
;
A
#
# COMPACT_ATOMS: atom_id res chain seq x y z
N MET A 1 -25.79 -12.60 5.91
CA MET A 1 -25.89 -13.09 4.52
C MET A 1 -25.39 -14.54 4.50
N SER A 2 -25.54 -15.30 3.40
CA SER A 2 -24.86 -16.60 3.31
C SER A 2 -23.42 -16.43 2.83
N LEU A 3 -22.49 -17.30 3.22
CA LEU A 3 -21.09 -17.24 2.75
C LEU A 3 -20.99 -17.22 1.22
N LYS A 4 -21.84 -18.00 0.54
CA LYS A 4 -21.92 -18.02 -0.92
C LYS A 4 -22.25 -16.62 -1.48
N GLN A 5 -23.25 -15.97 -0.89
CA GLN A 5 -23.71 -14.66 -1.34
C GLN A 5 -22.67 -13.57 -1.09
N GLU A 6 -21.91 -13.66 0.01
CA GLU A 6 -20.79 -12.74 0.29
C GLU A 6 -19.68 -12.88 -0.76
N ILE A 7 -19.33 -14.12 -1.15
CA ILE A 7 -18.34 -14.37 -2.20
C ILE A 7 -18.84 -13.86 -3.56
N GLU A 8 -20.10 -14.09 -3.92
CA GLU A 8 -20.69 -13.60 -5.17
C GLU A 8 -20.66 -12.07 -5.25
N THR A 9 -21.00 -11.39 -4.14
CA THR A 9 -20.97 -9.93 -4.05
C THR A 9 -19.54 -9.40 -4.12
N TRP A 10 -18.59 -10.04 -3.44
CA TRP A 10 -17.18 -9.67 -3.52
C TRP A 10 -16.63 -9.77 -4.95
N VAL A 11 -16.94 -10.87 -5.66
CA VAL A 11 -16.50 -11.04 -7.06
C VAL A 11 -17.13 -10.00 -7.97
N ALA A 12 -18.41 -9.64 -7.76
CA ALA A 12 -19.07 -8.59 -8.52
C ALA A 12 -18.39 -7.22 -8.30
N ALA A 13 -18.06 -6.88 -7.05
CA ALA A 13 -17.34 -5.65 -6.70
C ALA A 13 -15.97 -5.56 -7.40
N LEU A 14 -15.22 -6.67 -7.42
CA LEU A 14 -13.94 -6.73 -8.15
C LEU A 14 -14.12 -6.59 -9.66
N GLY A 15 -15.19 -7.15 -10.24
CA GLY A 15 -15.52 -6.96 -11.64
C GLY A 15 -15.80 -5.48 -11.99
N HIS A 16 -16.51 -4.76 -11.13
CA HIS A 16 -16.70 -3.32 -11.27
C HIS A 16 -15.37 -2.56 -11.18
N TYR A 17 -14.51 -2.91 -10.22
CA TYR A 17 -13.18 -2.32 -10.10
C TYR A 17 -12.34 -2.51 -11.38
N ASP A 18 -12.28 -3.72 -11.92
CA ASP A 18 -11.53 -4.04 -13.14
C ASP A 18 -12.05 -3.26 -14.37
N ASN A 19 -13.33 -2.89 -14.37
CA ASN A 19 -13.97 -2.06 -15.40
C ASN A 19 -13.82 -0.54 -15.14
N ASN A 20 -13.15 -0.13 -14.07
CA ASN A 20 -13.05 1.26 -13.58
C ASN A 20 -14.40 1.85 -13.12
N GLU A 21 -15.35 1.01 -12.74
CA GLU A 21 -16.66 1.39 -12.18
C GLU A 21 -16.55 1.51 -10.64
N PHE A 22 -15.73 2.46 -10.19
CA PHE A 22 -15.32 2.56 -8.78
C PHE A 22 -16.46 2.78 -7.78
N ASP A 23 -17.43 3.63 -8.13
CA ASP A 23 -18.59 3.90 -7.27
C ASP A 23 -19.48 2.65 -7.10
N ASP A 24 -19.67 1.89 -8.18
CA ASP A 24 -20.44 0.64 -8.14
C ASP A 24 -19.68 -0.43 -7.34
N ALA A 25 -18.36 -0.51 -7.48
CA ALA A 25 -17.52 -1.40 -6.68
C ALA A 25 -17.66 -1.11 -5.18
N LEU A 26 -17.55 0.16 -4.76
CA LEU A 26 -17.72 0.58 -3.36
C LEU A 26 -19.13 0.23 -2.84
N LYS A 27 -20.16 0.45 -3.65
CA LYS A 27 -21.55 0.15 -3.29
C LYS A 27 -21.79 -1.34 -3.08
N GLU A 28 -21.19 -2.20 -3.90
CA GLU A 28 -21.24 -3.66 -3.69
C GLU A 28 -20.48 -4.06 -2.41
N PHE A 29 -19.34 -3.42 -2.13
CA PHE A 29 -18.57 -3.64 -0.90
C PHE A 29 -19.32 -3.23 0.38
N ASP A 30 -20.08 -2.13 0.34
CA ASP A 30 -20.96 -1.72 1.45
C ASP A 30 -22.06 -2.76 1.76
N GLY A 31 -22.37 -3.60 0.78
CA GLY A 31 -23.35 -4.67 0.91
C GLY A 31 -22.88 -5.87 1.75
N ILE A 32 -21.58 -6.02 2.01
CA ILE A 32 -21.01 -7.19 2.70
C ILE A 32 -20.35 -6.81 4.05
N SER A 33 -20.12 -7.83 4.89
CA SER A 33 -19.48 -7.60 6.19
C SER A 33 -18.03 -7.14 6.00
N ASP A 34 -17.62 -6.15 6.79
CA ASP A 34 -16.23 -5.72 6.85
C ASP A 34 -15.29 -6.89 7.15
N THR A 35 -14.28 -7.04 6.30
CA THR A 35 -13.08 -7.82 6.59
C THR A 35 -11.88 -6.94 6.26
N SER A 36 -10.70 -7.30 6.80
CA SER A 36 -9.47 -6.55 6.50
C SER A 36 -9.23 -6.41 4.99
N LYS A 37 -9.52 -7.46 4.21
CA LYS A 37 -9.35 -7.47 2.75
C LYS A 37 -10.36 -6.58 2.02
N ILE A 38 -11.62 -6.58 2.45
CA ILE A 38 -12.65 -5.72 1.87
C ILE A 38 -12.33 -4.25 2.12
N LEU A 39 -11.98 -3.92 3.36
CA LEU A 39 -11.58 -2.56 3.73
C LEU A 39 -10.31 -2.13 2.98
N PHE A 40 -9.35 -3.05 2.81
CA PHE A 40 -8.18 -2.79 1.96
C PHE A 40 -8.60 -2.46 0.52
N ASN A 41 -9.50 -3.24 -0.09
CA ASN A 41 -9.98 -2.96 -1.45
C ASN A 41 -10.72 -1.61 -1.55
N CYS A 42 -11.56 -1.26 -0.57
CA CYS A 42 -12.20 0.06 -0.53
C CYS A 42 -11.15 1.17 -0.43
N GLY A 43 -10.10 0.97 0.39
CA GLY A 43 -8.98 1.90 0.50
C GLY A 43 -8.24 2.09 -0.82
N VAL A 44 -8.01 1.00 -1.57
CA VAL A 44 -7.39 1.04 -2.90
C VAL A 44 -8.26 1.85 -3.85
N ILE A 45 -9.57 1.62 -3.87
CA ILE A 45 -10.49 2.38 -4.72
C ILE A 45 -10.44 3.87 -4.41
N HIS A 46 -10.53 4.26 -3.13
CA HIS A 46 -10.42 5.66 -2.73
C HIS A 46 -9.07 6.28 -3.13
N ALA A 47 -7.97 5.55 -2.97
CA ALA A 47 -6.66 6.02 -3.42
C ALA A 47 -6.59 6.20 -4.95
N THR A 48 -7.19 5.29 -5.73
CA THR A 48 -7.29 5.42 -7.19
C THR A 48 -8.12 6.63 -7.62
N LEU A 49 -9.14 6.99 -6.84
CA LEU A 49 -9.94 8.21 -7.02
C LEU A 49 -9.24 9.50 -6.54
N GLY A 50 -8.04 9.40 -5.95
CA GLY A 50 -7.32 10.51 -5.34
C GLY A 50 -7.86 10.95 -3.97
N GLU A 51 -8.78 10.19 -3.39
CA GLU A 51 -9.40 10.44 -2.09
C GLU A 51 -8.56 9.85 -0.96
N HIS A 52 -7.31 10.31 -0.83
CA HIS A 52 -6.31 9.69 0.05
C HIS A 52 -6.70 9.70 1.53
N GLU A 53 -7.42 10.70 2.03
CA GLU A 53 -7.88 10.73 3.42
C GLU A 53 -8.89 9.61 3.71
N LYS A 54 -9.80 9.33 2.77
CA LYS A 54 -10.74 8.19 2.89
C LYS A 54 -10.00 6.87 2.78
N ALA A 55 -9.01 6.80 1.89
CA ALA A 55 -8.17 5.61 1.75
C ALA A 55 -7.46 5.27 3.06
N VAL A 56 -6.88 6.27 3.74
CA VAL A 56 -6.24 6.11 5.06
C VAL A 56 -7.23 5.57 6.10
N GLU A 57 -8.46 6.09 6.15
CA GLU A 57 -9.48 5.57 7.08
C GLU A 57 -9.79 4.08 6.83
N CYS A 58 -9.95 3.70 5.56
CA CYS A 58 -10.16 2.32 5.16
C CYS A 58 -8.99 1.41 5.58
N TYR A 59 -7.75 1.82 5.30
CA TYR A 59 -6.56 1.05 5.69
C TYR A 59 -6.40 0.96 7.21
N GLN A 60 -6.65 2.02 7.96
CA GLN A 60 -6.65 2.00 9.42
C GLN A 60 -7.67 1.00 9.98
N ARG A 61 -8.87 0.93 9.39
CA ARG A 61 -9.87 -0.09 9.75
C ARG A 61 -9.37 -1.49 9.36
N ALA A 62 -8.72 -1.64 8.20
CA ALA A 62 -8.19 -2.91 7.73
C ALA A 62 -7.12 -3.48 8.68
N VAL A 63 -6.16 -2.66 9.11
CA VAL A 63 -5.08 -3.09 10.03
C VAL A 63 -5.58 -3.35 11.45
N ARG A 64 -6.68 -2.71 11.88
CA ARG A 64 -7.36 -3.07 13.13
C ARG A 64 -7.98 -4.46 13.11
N LEU A 65 -8.41 -4.94 11.94
CA LEU A 65 -8.96 -6.29 11.78
C LEU A 65 -7.88 -7.35 11.52
N ASP A 66 -6.80 -6.97 10.83
CA ASP A 66 -5.61 -7.82 10.63
C ASP A 66 -4.33 -6.98 10.76
N GLN A 67 -3.75 -6.99 11.96
CA GLN A 67 -2.52 -6.25 12.25
C GLN A 67 -1.30 -6.76 11.48
N TYR A 68 -1.38 -7.91 10.80
CA TYR A 68 -0.26 -8.50 10.07
C TYR A 68 -0.36 -8.30 8.55
N LEU A 69 -1.38 -7.58 8.08
CA LEU A 69 -1.55 -7.25 6.67
C LEU A 69 -0.57 -6.13 6.25
N ALA A 70 0.70 -6.49 6.03
CA ALA A 70 1.77 -5.52 5.73
C ALA A 70 1.45 -4.58 4.55
N VAL A 71 0.77 -5.09 3.50
CA VAL A 71 0.35 -4.28 2.35
C VAL A 71 -0.65 -3.15 2.72
N ALA A 72 -1.46 -3.32 3.76
CA ALA A 72 -2.36 -2.27 4.20
C ALA A 72 -1.60 -1.11 4.85
N TYR A 73 -0.57 -1.40 5.66
CA TYR A 73 0.34 -0.36 6.17
C TYR A 73 1.09 0.32 5.02
N PHE A 74 1.56 -0.44 4.02
CA PHE A 74 2.25 0.15 2.87
C PHE A 74 1.37 1.16 2.13
N GLN A 75 0.15 0.76 1.77
CA GLN A 75 -0.78 1.63 1.05
C GLN A 75 -1.28 2.81 1.90
N GLN A 76 -1.42 2.61 3.21
CA GLN A 76 -1.67 3.70 4.16
C GLN A 76 -0.52 4.71 4.15
N GLY A 77 0.72 4.24 4.19
CA GLY A 77 1.92 5.08 4.15
C GLY A 77 2.02 5.88 2.85
N VAL A 78 1.73 5.26 1.71
CA VAL A 78 1.67 5.95 0.40
C VAL A 78 0.59 7.03 0.41
N SER A 79 -0.60 6.73 0.94
CA SER A 79 -1.70 7.72 1.00
C SER A 79 -1.39 8.88 1.95
N ASN A 80 -0.80 8.59 3.12
CA ASN A 80 -0.33 9.62 4.06
C ASN A 80 0.76 10.50 3.46
N PHE A 81 1.68 9.92 2.70
CA PHE A 81 2.71 10.67 1.98
C PHE A 81 2.09 11.64 0.96
N LEU A 82 1.07 11.19 0.21
CA LEU A 82 0.41 12.00 -0.82
C LEU A 82 -0.43 13.15 -0.26
N VAL A 83 -0.93 13.04 0.98
CA VAL A 83 -1.57 14.17 1.69
C VAL A 83 -0.57 15.05 2.45
N GLY A 84 0.73 14.70 2.41
CA GLY A 84 1.82 15.47 3.02
C GLY A 84 2.08 15.17 4.50
N ASP A 85 1.50 14.09 5.06
CA ASP A 85 1.78 13.62 6.42
C ASP A 85 2.96 12.64 6.41
N PHE A 86 4.17 13.20 6.31
CA PHE A 86 5.39 12.43 6.16
C PHE A 86 5.78 11.66 7.43
N GLU A 87 5.44 12.17 8.61
CA GLU A 87 5.66 11.49 9.88
C GLU A 87 4.82 10.23 10.00
N GLU A 88 3.52 10.30 9.70
CA GLU A 88 2.65 9.12 9.74
C GLU A 88 3.00 8.14 8.62
N ALA A 89 3.33 8.63 7.42
CA ALA A 89 3.83 7.80 6.34
C ALA A 89 5.09 7.02 6.73
N LEU A 90 6.05 7.69 7.37
CA LEU A 90 7.28 7.06 7.88
C LEU A 90 6.96 5.96 8.90
N ALA A 91 6.03 6.21 9.83
CA ALA A 91 5.57 5.21 10.79
C ALA A 91 4.95 3.99 10.08
N ASN A 92 4.09 4.21 9.09
CA ASN A 92 3.46 3.12 8.34
C ASN A 92 4.49 2.30 7.54
N PHE A 93 5.51 2.91 6.94
CA PHE A 93 6.57 2.16 6.27
C PHE A 93 7.46 1.37 7.23
N ASN A 94 7.68 1.86 8.45
CA ASN A 94 8.34 1.09 9.51
C ASN A 94 7.53 -0.14 9.91
N ASP A 95 6.22 0.01 10.11
CA ASP A 95 5.33 -1.12 10.40
C ASP A 95 5.26 -2.11 9.23
N THR A 96 5.27 -1.62 8.00
CA THR A 96 5.34 -2.47 6.80
C THR A 96 6.59 -3.36 6.84
N LEU A 97 7.77 -2.79 7.09
CA LEU A 97 9.02 -3.55 7.19
C LEU A 97 9.02 -4.53 8.39
N LEU A 98 8.44 -4.12 9.52
CA LEU A 98 8.26 -4.99 10.68
C LEU A 98 7.42 -6.23 10.32
N TYR A 99 6.31 -6.03 9.61
CA TYR A 99 5.38 -7.11 9.24
C TYR A 99 5.80 -7.90 8.00
N LEU A 100 6.74 -7.40 7.19
CA LEU A 100 7.49 -8.22 6.23
C LEU A 100 8.37 -9.27 6.92
N ARG A 101 8.71 -9.09 8.22
CA ARG A 101 9.44 -10.05 9.05
C ARG A 101 10.77 -10.50 8.43
N GLY A 102 11.47 -9.57 7.78
CA GLY A 102 12.75 -9.82 7.11
C GLY A 102 12.64 -10.58 5.78
N ASN A 103 11.44 -10.79 5.24
CA ASN A 103 11.26 -11.30 3.88
C ASN A 103 11.38 -10.14 2.88
N ASN A 104 12.08 -10.38 1.77
CA ASN A 104 12.23 -9.38 0.71
C ASN A 104 10.94 -9.17 -0.09
N MET A 105 9.99 -10.09 -0.01
CA MET A 105 8.73 -10.01 -0.72
C MET A 105 7.64 -10.82 -0.04
N ILE A 106 6.40 -10.32 -0.11
CA ILE A 106 5.17 -11.09 0.13
C ILE A 106 4.31 -11.05 -1.13
N ASP A 107 3.90 -12.24 -1.58
CA ASP A 107 2.95 -12.41 -2.69
C ASP A 107 1.55 -12.57 -2.11
N TYR A 108 0.68 -11.60 -2.38
CA TYR A 108 -0.69 -11.59 -1.86
C TYR A 108 -1.69 -12.32 -2.77
N ALA A 109 -1.26 -12.92 -3.88
CA ALA A 109 -2.15 -13.63 -4.80
C ALA A 109 -2.94 -14.75 -4.11
N GLN A 110 -2.32 -15.43 -3.13
CA GLN A 110 -3.00 -16.46 -2.32
C GLN A 110 -4.16 -15.93 -1.48
N LEU A 111 -4.16 -14.62 -1.19
CA LEU A 111 -5.25 -13.95 -0.47
C LEU A 111 -6.31 -13.35 -1.39
N GLY A 112 -6.14 -13.50 -2.71
CA GLY A 112 -7.02 -12.93 -3.73
C GLY A 112 -6.67 -11.50 -4.14
N LEU A 113 -5.47 -11.02 -3.79
CA LEU A 113 -4.98 -9.69 -4.15
C LEU A 113 -3.83 -9.86 -5.14
N MET A 114 -3.99 -9.39 -6.38
CA MET A 114 -2.96 -9.48 -7.42
C MET A 114 -1.88 -8.42 -7.20
N PHE A 115 -1.17 -8.52 -6.07
CA PHE A 115 -0.16 -7.58 -5.64
C PHE A 115 1.02 -8.30 -4.98
N LYS A 116 2.22 -7.86 -5.28
CA LYS A 116 3.45 -8.31 -4.62
C LYS A 116 4.08 -7.11 -3.95
N LEU A 117 4.27 -7.20 -2.64
CA LEU A 117 4.93 -6.16 -1.87
C LEU A 117 6.41 -6.50 -1.79
N TYR A 118 7.28 -5.62 -2.27
CA TYR A 118 8.73 -5.81 -2.19
C TYR A 118 9.35 -4.89 -1.14
N SER A 119 10.29 -5.42 -0.35
CA SER A 119 10.99 -4.64 0.67
C SER A 119 11.72 -3.42 0.08
N CYS A 120 12.27 -3.53 -1.13
CA CYS A 120 12.94 -2.43 -1.81
C CYS A 120 12.01 -1.25 -2.11
N GLU A 121 10.74 -1.49 -2.46
CA GLU A 121 9.74 -0.43 -2.67
C GLU A 121 9.41 0.27 -1.35
N VAL A 122 9.30 -0.49 -0.26
CA VAL A 122 9.06 0.07 1.08
C VAL A 122 10.23 0.90 1.55
N LEU A 123 11.47 0.41 1.38
CA LEU A 123 12.69 1.13 1.71
C LEU A 123 12.82 2.42 0.89
N PHE A 124 12.49 2.37 -0.40
CA PHE A 124 12.48 3.56 -1.24
C PHE A 124 11.50 4.62 -0.72
N ASN A 125 10.24 4.24 -0.47
CA ASN A 125 9.24 5.19 0.04
C ASN A 125 9.58 5.71 1.46
N ARG A 126 10.12 4.85 2.33
CA ARG A 126 10.61 5.27 3.65
C ARG A 126 11.78 6.24 3.54
N GLY A 127 12.67 6.00 2.58
CA GLY A 127 13.78 6.89 2.23
C GLY A 127 13.29 8.28 1.85
N LEU A 128 12.27 8.36 0.98
CA LEU A 128 11.63 9.63 0.61
C LEU A 128 11.07 10.35 1.85
N CYS A 129 10.34 9.67 2.74
CA CYS A 129 9.86 10.30 3.97
C CYS A 129 11.00 10.94 4.77
N TYR A 130 12.13 10.25 4.92
CA TYR A 130 13.30 10.82 5.61
C TYR A 130 13.85 12.07 4.91
N ILE A 131 13.89 12.10 3.57
CA ILE A 131 14.33 13.29 2.82
C ILE A 131 13.40 14.48 3.10
N TYR A 132 12.08 14.29 2.98
CA TYR A 132 11.09 15.34 3.26
C TYR A 132 11.17 15.85 4.71
N LEU A 133 11.47 14.95 5.64
CA LEU A 133 11.69 15.25 7.07
C LEU A 133 13.09 15.80 7.40
N GLN A 134 13.89 16.16 6.39
CA GLN A 134 15.24 16.73 6.55
C GLN A 134 16.27 15.77 7.20
N GLN A 135 16.00 14.46 7.19
CA GLN A 135 16.87 13.40 7.70
C GLN A 135 17.65 12.73 6.57
N LYS A 136 18.44 13.53 5.84
CA LYS A 136 19.08 13.12 4.58
C LYS A 136 19.94 11.86 4.71
N GLU A 137 20.72 11.71 5.78
CA GLU A 137 21.59 10.53 5.97
C GLU A 137 20.77 9.22 6.05
N ALA A 138 19.67 9.23 6.80
CA ALA A 138 18.79 8.08 6.92
C ALA A 138 18.10 7.75 5.59
N GLY A 139 17.62 8.77 4.86
CA GLY A 139 17.02 8.59 3.55
C GLY A 139 17.98 7.97 2.53
N MET A 140 19.20 8.48 2.45
CA MET A 140 20.24 7.94 1.56
C MET A 140 20.65 6.51 1.94
N GLN A 141 20.63 6.17 3.23
CA GLN A 141 20.89 4.81 3.68
C GLN A 141 19.81 3.85 3.19
N ASP A 142 18.54 4.22 3.32
CA ASP A 142 17.40 3.43 2.82
C ASP A 142 17.42 3.25 1.31
N PHE A 143 17.73 4.31 0.56
CA PHE A 143 17.95 4.22 -0.89
C PHE A 143 19.06 3.23 -1.26
N SER A 144 20.17 3.22 -0.51
CA SER A 144 21.25 2.26 -0.74
C SER A 144 20.80 0.81 -0.52
N PHE A 145 19.94 0.56 0.47
CA PHE A 145 19.37 -0.77 0.69
C PHE A 145 18.35 -1.14 -0.39
N ALA A 146 17.46 -0.21 -0.76
CA ALA A 146 16.46 -0.41 -1.80
C ALA A 146 17.10 -0.86 -3.12
N VAL A 147 18.16 -0.18 -3.57
CA VAL A 147 18.89 -0.52 -4.81
C VAL A 147 19.50 -1.94 -4.76
N LYS A 148 19.96 -2.39 -3.59
CA LYS A 148 20.54 -3.73 -3.41
C LYS A 148 19.50 -4.84 -3.37
N GLU A 149 18.27 -4.51 -2.98
CA GLU A 149 17.18 -5.48 -2.81
C GLU A 149 16.26 -5.59 -4.03
N LYS A 150 16.58 -4.89 -5.13
CA LYS A 150 15.80 -4.95 -6.37
C LYS A 150 15.71 -6.38 -6.91
N VAL A 151 14.48 -6.82 -7.18
CA VAL A 151 14.17 -8.16 -7.71
C VAL A 151 13.73 -8.17 -9.18
N VAL A 152 12.87 -7.24 -9.61
CA VAL A 152 12.31 -7.19 -10.97
C VAL A 152 12.81 -5.97 -11.75
N GLU A 153 12.69 -6.00 -13.08
CA GLU A 153 13.12 -4.90 -13.96
C GLU A 153 12.43 -3.58 -13.63
N ASP A 154 11.14 -3.63 -13.27
CA ASP A 154 10.35 -2.45 -12.89
C ASP A 154 10.97 -1.68 -11.72
N HIS A 155 11.77 -2.32 -10.86
CA HIS A 155 12.46 -1.62 -9.78
C HIS A 155 13.60 -0.71 -10.24
N ASN A 156 13.98 -0.73 -11.52
CA ASN A 156 15.00 0.19 -12.04
C ASN A 156 14.58 1.66 -11.96
N VAL A 157 13.27 1.94 -11.85
CA VAL A 157 12.74 3.28 -11.56
C VAL A 157 13.30 3.87 -10.25
N ILE A 158 13.71 3.02 -9.29
CA ILE A 158 14.37 3.45 -8.05
C ILE A 158 15.71 4.13 -8.36
N ASP A 159 16.47 3.61 -9.32
CA ASP A 159 17.77 4.20 -9.69
C ASP A 159 17.58 5.57 -10.35
N GLU A 160 16.53 5.71 -11.17
CA GLU A 160 16.19 6.95 -11.87
C GLU A 160 15.78 8.03 -10.86
N ALA A 161 14.86 7.70 -9.95
CA ALA A 161 14.39 8.62 -8.93
C ALA A 161 15.51 9.12 -7.99
N ILE A 162 16.43 8.23 -7.58
CA ILE A 162 17.57 8.62 -6.73
C ILE A 162 18.52 9.58 -7.45
N ARG A 163 18.71 9.42 -8.77
CA ARG A 163 19.57 10.32 -9.56
C ARG A 163 18.95 11.70 -9.68
N GLU A 164 17.65 11.78 -9.97
CA GLU A 164 16.94 13.06 -10.09
C GLU A 164 17.00 13.86 -8.78
N GLU A 165 16.81 13.21 -7.63
CA GLU A 165 16.97 13.85 -6.31
C GLU A 165 18.40 14.30 -6.00
N ALA A 166 19.42 13.64 -6.55
CA ALA A 166 20.81 14.05 -6.38
C ALA A 166 21.17 15.28 -7.24
N GLU A 167 20.40 15.55 -8.29
CA GLU A 167 20.63 16.63 -9.25
C GLU A 167 19.79 17.89 -8.97
N ALA A 168 18.75 17.79 -8.13
CA ALA A 168 17.86 18.88 -7.70
C ALA A 168 18.39 19.66 -6.48
#